data_AF-A0A9P5XKP7-F1
#
_entry.id   AF-A0A9P5XKP7-F1
#
_cell.length_a   1.000
_cell.length_b   1.000
_cell.length_c   1.000
_cell.angle_alpha   90.00
_cell.angle_beta   90.00
_cell.angle_gamma   90.00
#
_symmetry.space_group_name_H-M   'P 1'
#
loop_
_entity.id
_entity.type
_entity.pdbx_description
1 polymer ?
#
loop_
_entity_poly.entity_id
_entity_poly.type
_entity_poly.pdbx_seq_one_letter_code
_entity_poly.pdbx_strand_id
1 'polypeptide(L)'
;MSVTVNSPADFHVHLRQGSVSELITPHVRKGGFDLAYVMPNLKPPITTTEQALKYKSELERIDPNVEYLMTLYLSPELTPEEIRKANAAGIAGVKSYPRGVTTNSDGGIESYEAYYPIFEAMQEVDMVLNLHGEVPSDAKNNIHVLNAEVQFLPHLFKLHAAFPRLRIVLEHATTRAAIEAVKSCGPTVACTITAHHLALIVDDWAGQSWNFCKPVAKYPEDREALRGIIREGHPRFFLGSDSAPHPPHAKSTSTPSSPCAAGIYTSPILLPLVADTLDSFGALDKLPGFVSDFGRGFYKCPPREGKIVQLKKVEGGKRVDEKYVQGEDVLIPFWTGKLLNWEIVQS
;
A
#
# COMPACT_ATOMS: atom_id res chain seq x y z
N MET A 1 6.38 -7.49 27.74
CA MET A 1 5.12 -7.01 27.14
C MET A 1 4.84 -7.83 25.89
N SER A 2 3.58 -8.20 25.63
CA SER A 2 3.16 -8.90 24.42
C SER A 2 1.88 -8.29 23.86
N VAL A 3 1.67 -8.45 22.55
CA VAL A 3 0.46 -8.02 21.83
C VAL A 3 0.04 -9.14 20.90
N THR A 4 -1.26 -9.34 20.79
CA THR A 4 -1.85 -10.35 19.91
C THR A 4 -2.68 -9.66 18.85
N VAL A 5 -2.53 -10.09 17.61
CA VAL A 5 -3.30 -9.59 16.48
C VAL A 5 -4.00 -10.76 15.80
N ASN A 6 -5.30 -10.61 15.56
CA ASN A 6 -6.09 -11.59 14.84
C ASN A 6 -6.07 -11.28 13.33
N SER A 7 -5.71 -12.28 12.53
CA SER A 7 -5.69 -12.30 11.05
C SER A 7 -5.15 -11.02 10.40
N PRO A 8 -3.88 -10.62 10.64
CA PRO A 8 -3.33 -9.39 10.06
C PRO A 8 -3.41 -9.37 8.53
N ALA A 9 -3.82 -8.24 7.97
CA ALA A 9 -4.02 -8.05 6.53
C ALA A 9 -3.25 -6.83 6.01
N ASP A 10 -2.58 -6.99 4.87
CA ASP A 10 -1.88 -5.90 4.18
C ASP A 10 -2.70 -5.46 2.95
N PHE A 11 -3.30 -4.28 3.03
CA PHE A 11 -4.18 -3.76 1.98
C PHE A 11 -3.45 -3.00 0.85
N HIS A 12 -2.12 -3.06 0.79
CA HIS A 12 -1.35 -2.51 -0.33
C HIS A 12 0.02 -3.18 -0.47
N VAL A 13 0.17 -4.14 -1.40
CA VAL A 13 1.47 -4.83 -1.59
C VAL A 13 1.84 -5.02 -3.07
N HIS A 14 3.14 -4.94 -3.37
CA HIS A 14 3.70 -5.23 -4.70
C HIS A 14 4.50 -6.53 -4.68
N LEU A 15 3.98 -7.56 -5.36
CA LEU A 15 4.60 -8.90 -5.40
C LEU A 15 5.40 -9.19 -6.68
N ARG A 16 5.49 -8.23 -7.61
CA ARG A 16 6.35 -8.27 -8.81
C ARG A 16 6.14 -9.55 -9.65
N GLN A 17 7.12 -9.95 -10.46
CA GLN A 17 7.03 -11.11 -11.36
C GLN A 17 8.34 -11.89 -11.35
N GLY A 18 8.31 -13.12 -11.87
CA GLY A 18 9.50 -13.94 -12.05
C GLY A 18 10.19 -14.29 -10.73
N SER A 19 11.52 -14.42 -10.76
CA SER A 19 12.33 -14.82 -9.61
C SER A 19 12.21 -13.88 -8.41
N VAL A 20 12.03 -12.57 -8.65
CA VAL A 20 11.76 -11.59 -7.58
C VAL A 20 10.45 -11.92 -6.85
N SER A 21 9.41 -12.34 -7.59
CA SER A 21 8.13 -12.76 -6.98
C SER A 21 8.30 -13.99 -6.11
N GLU A 22 9.12 -14.95 -6.54
CA GLU A 22 9.42 -16.16 -5.75
C GLU A 22 10.11 -15.82 -4.43
N LEU A 23 10.97 -14.80 -4.42
CA LEU A 23 11.62 -14.28 -3.21
C LEU A 23 10.64 -13.57 -2.27
N ILE A 24 9.79 -12.68 -2.79
CA ILE A 24 9.03 -11.75 -1.93
C ILE A 24 7.64 -12.22 -1.52
N THR A 25 7.02 -13.12 -2.28
CA THR A 25 5.68 -13.63 -1.94
C THR A 25 5.64 -14.30 -0.57
N PRO A 26 6.60 -15.17 -0.18
CA PRO A 26 6.65 -15.74 1.16
C PRO A 26 6.88 -14.70 2.27
N HIS A 27 7.38 -13.51 1.91
CA HIS A 27 7.66 -12.46 2.89
C HIS A 27 6.39 -11.76 3.42
N VAL A 28 5.23 -11.94 2.78
CA VAL A 28 3.94 -11.55 3.35
C VAL A 28 3.73 -12.26 4.69
N ARG A 29 3.83 -13.61 4.71
CA ARG A 29 3.73 -14.39 5.95
C ARG A 29 4.89 -14.17 6.89
N LYS A 30 6.12 -14.03 6.38
CA LYS A 30 7.28 -13.69 7.22
C LYS A 30 7.04 -12.38 7.99
N GLY A 31 6.36 -11.42 7.37
CA GLY A 31 5.94 -10.16 7.97
C GLY A 31 4.79 -10.27 8.96
N GLY A 32 4.19 -11.45 9.14
CA GLY A 32 3.05 -11.69 10.02
C GLY A 32 1.68 -11.52 9.35
N PHE A 33 1.61 -11.48 8.03
CA PHE A 33 0.36 -11.23 7.29
C PHE A 33 -0.13 -12.46 6.58
N ASP A 34 -1.45 -12.58 6.51
CA ASP A 34 -2.12 -13.75 5.97
C ASP A 34 -3.08 -13.41 4.82
N LEU A 35 -3.31 -12.11 4.59
CA LEU A 35 -4.00 -11.55 3.44
C LEU A 35 -3.13 -10.45 2.80
N ALA A 36 -3.09 -10.45 1.47
CA ALA A 36 -2.40 -9.47 0.64
C ALA A 36 -3.35 -8.90 -0.42
N TYR A 37 -3.53 -7.57 -0.42
CA TYR A 37 -4.21 -6.84 -1.50
C TYR A 37 -3.18 -6.43 -2.56
N VAL A 38 -3.18 -7.18 -3.65
CA VAL A 38 -2.08 -7.22 -4.61
C VAL A 38 -2.26 -6.15 -5.69
N MET A 39 -1.27 -5.26 -5.83
CA MET A 39 -1.29 -4.17 -6.80
C MET A 39 -0.97 -4.63 -8.23
N PRO A 40 -1.56 -4.01 -9.28
CA PRO A 40 -1.60 -4.57 -10.64
C PRO A 40 -0.58 -3.97 -11.62
N ASN A 41 0.34 -3.12 -11.16
CA ASN A 41 1.31 -2.37 -11.98
C ASN A 41 2.53 -3.21 -12.40
N LEU A 42 2.28 -4.43 -12.87
CA LEU A 42 3.25 -5.31 -13.50
C LEU A 42 3.71 -4.76 -14.86
N LYS A 43 4.63 -5.46 -15.53
CA LYS A 43 5.02 -5.17 -16.92
C LYS A 43 4.69 -6.37 -17.82
N PRO A 44 3.65 -6.30 -18.67
CA PRO A 44 2.61 -5.26 -18.77
C PRO A 44 1.69 -5.22 -17.53
N PRO A 45 0.92 -4.13 -17.31
CA PRO A 45 -0.05 -4.06 -16.22
C PRO A 45 -1.16 -5.10 -16.37
N ILE A 46 -1.76 -5.50 -15.25
CA ILE A 46 -2.90 -6.42 -15.22
C ILE A 46 -4.18 -5.63 -15.53
N THR A 47 -4.74 -5.78 -16.71
CA THR A 47 -5.95 -5.05 -17.16
C THR A 47 -7.15 -5.94 -17.40
N THR A 48 -7.00 -7.27 -17.35
CA THR A 48 -8.12 -8.22 -17.52
C THR A 48 -8.25 -9.21 -16.39
N THR A 49 -9.45 -9.76 -16.23
CA THR A 49 -9.79 -10.81 -15.27
C THR A 49 -8.88 -12.03 -15.45
N GLU A 50 -8.64 -12.48 -16.69
CA GLU A 50 -7.79 -13.64 -16.97
C GLU A 50 -6.35 -13.42 -16.50
N GLN A 51 -5.80 -12.23 -16.72
CA GLN A 51 -4.46 -11.90 -16.26
C GLN A 51 -4.38 -11.91 -14.73
N ALA A 52 -5.39 -11.34 -14.06
CA ALA A 52 -5.45 -11.30 -12.60
C ALA A 52 -5.58 -12.70 -11.99
N LEU A 53 -6.42 -13.57 -12.56
CA LEU A 53 -6.57 -14.95 -12.12
C LEU A 53 -5.30 -15.78 -12.38
N LYS A 54 -4.67 -15.60 -13.54
CA LYS A 54 -3.39 -16.27 -13.83
C LYS A 54 -2.32 -15.87 -12.83
N TYR A 55 -2.18 -14.57 -12.55
CA TYR A 55 -1.19 -14.08 -11.60
C TYR A 55 -1.51 -14.55 -10.17
N LYS A 56 -2.79 -14.60 -9.77
CA LYS A 56 -3.21 -15.20 -8.50
C LYS A 56 -2.72 -16.64 -8.36
N SER A 57 -2.96 -17.48 -9.37
CA SER A 57 -2.52 -18.87 -9.38
C SER A 57 -0.99 -19.01 -9.28
N GLU A 58 -0.24 -18.09 -9.91
CA GLU A 58 1.22 -18.05 -9.79
C GLU A 58 1.68 -17.73 -8.36
N LEU A 59 1.02 -16.78 -7.69
CA LEU A 59 1.30 -16.43 -6.29
C LEU A 59 0.91 -17.55 -5.32
N GLU A 60 -0.23 -18.20 -5.52
CA GLU A 60 -0.69 -19.35 -4.72
C GLU A 60 0.23 -20.57 -4.88
N ARG A 61 0.86 -20.74 -6.06
CA ARG A 61 1.90 -21.76 -6.26
C ARG A 61 3.15 -21.47 -5.42
N ILE A 62 3.50 -20.21 -5.23
CA ILE A 62 4.67 -19.81 -4.43
C ILE A 62 4.36 -19.94 -2.94
N ASP A 63 3.21 -19.43 -2.50
CA ASP A 63 2.75 -19.56 -1.12
C ASP A 63 1.22 -19.71 -1.05
N PRO A 64 0.69 -20.93 -0.83
CA PRO A 64 -0.75 -21.19 -0.80
C PRO A 64 -1.42 -20.77 0.51
N ASN A 65 -0.66 -20.30 1.51
CA ASN A 65 -1.20 -19.97 2.83
C ASN A 65 -1.64 -18.50 2.96
N VAL A 66 -1.35 -17.67 1.95
CA VAL A 66 -1.76 -16.27 1.87
C VAL A 66 -3.03 -16.17 1.04
N GLU A 67 -3.97 -15.36 1.52
CA GLU A 67 -5.14 -14.95 0.76
C GLU A 67 -4.80 -13.76 -0.13
N TYR A 68 -4.83 -13.94 -1.46
CA TYR A 68 -4.54 -12.87 -2.41
C TYR A 68 -5.83 -12.23 -2.92
N LEU A 69 -6.05 -10.97 -2.55
CA LEU A 69 -7.08 -10.12 -3.14
C LEU A 69 -6.49 -9.39 -4.35
N MET A 70 -6.91 -9.79 -5.54
CA MET A 70 -6.35 -9.27 -6.78
C MET A 70 -7.03 -7.97 -7.19
N THR A 71 -6.32 -7.18 -8.00
CA THR A 71 -6.82 -5.93 -8.57
C THR A 71 -6.57 -5.84 -10.06
N LEU A 72 -7.32 -4.97 -10.73
CA LEU A 72 -7.03 -4.52 -12.10
C LEU A 72 -6.40 -3.13 -12.10
N TYR A 73 -5.58 -2.86 -13.10
CA TYR A 73 -5.06 -1.53 -13.40
C TYR A 73 -6.13 -0.74 -14.15
N LEU A 74 -6.41 0.50 -13.73
CA LEU A 74 -7.32 1.39 -14.45
C LEU A 74 -6.67 1.86 -15.76
N SER A 75 -7.01 1.20 -16.87
CA SER A 75 -6.48 1.50 -18.20
C SER A 75 -7.57 2.00 -19.16
N PRO A 76 -7.20 2.73 -20.24
CA PRO A 76 -8.17 3.18 -21.24
C PRO A 76 -9.01 2.07 -21.89
N GLU A 77 -8.52 0.84 -21.91
CA GLU A 77 -9.18 -0.33 -22.51
C GLU A 77 -10.14 -1.04 -21.55
N LEU A 78 -10.13 -0.70 -20.26
CA LEU A 78 -11.02 -1.30 -19.27
C LEU A 78 -12.48 -0.93 -19.58
N THR A 79 -13.39 -1.90 -19.51
CA THR A 79 -14.81 -1.72 -19.85
C THR A 79 -15.72 -2.05 -18.67
N PRO A 80 -16.95 -1.52 -18.63
CA PRO A 80 -17.94 -1.88 -17.61
C PRO A 80 -18.23 -3.39 -17.55
N GLU A 81 -18.22 -4.07 -18.70
CA GLU A 81 -18.42 -5.53 -18.77
C GLU A 81 -17.25 -6.28 -18.11
N GLU A 82 -16.02 -5.85 -18.37
CA GLU A 82 -14.85 -6.44 -17.72
C GLU A 82 -14.88 -6.23 -16.20
N ILE A 83 -15.40 -5.11 -15.69
CA ILE A 83 -15.62 -4.89 -14.25
C ILE A 83 -16.60 -5.91 -13.67
N ARG A 84 -17.74 -6.13 -14.32
CA ARG A 84 -18.75 -7.09 -13.85
C ARG A 84 -18.21 -8.51 -13.85
N LYS A 85 -17.48 -8.88 -14.91
CA LYS A 85 -16.78 -10.16 -15.04
C LYS A 85 -15.70 -10.33 -13.95
N ALA A 86 -14.88 -9.32 -13.71
CA ALA A 86 -13.84 -9.33 -12.69
C ALA A 86 -14.44 -9.51 -11.29
N ASN A 87 -15.53 -8.80 -10.98
CA ASN A 87 -16.24 -8.96 -9.70
C ASN A 87 -16.77 -10.38 -9.52
N ALA A 88 -17.41 -10.94 -10.56
CA ALA A 88 -17.93 -12.31 -10.53
C ALA A 88 -16.82 -13.37 -10.33
N ALA A 89 -15.59 -13.06 -10.76
CA ALA A 89 -14.41 -13.89 -10.55
C ALA A 89 -13.70 -13.64 -9.20
N GLY A 90 -14.20 -12.73 -8.36
CA GLY A 90 -13.63 -12.42 -7.05
C GLY A 90 -12.45 -11.44 -7.08
N ILE A 91 -12.28 -10.66 -8.14
CA ILE A 91 -11.34 -9.54 -8.18
C ILE A 91 -11.89 -8.41 -7.31
N ALA A 92 -11.07 -7.89 -6.39
CA ALA A 92 -11.54 -7.07 -5.28
C ALA A 92 -11.62 -5.56 -5.61
N GLY A 93 -10.86 -5.10 -6.59
CA GLY A 93 -10.80 -3.68 -6.92
C GLY A 93 -10.06 -3.32 -8.19
N VAL A 94 -10.05 -2.01 -8.46
CA VAL A 94 -9.29 -1.38 -9.53
C VAL A 94 -8.39 -0.31 -8.96
N LYS A 95 -7.11 -0.34 -9.31
CA LYS A 95 -6.11 0.64 -8.89
C LYS A 95 -5.83 1.65 -9.99
N SER A 96 -6.02 2.92 -9.65
CA SER A 96 -5.65 4.07 -10.46
C SER A 96 -4.21 4.51 -10.19
N TYR A 97 -3.46 4.73 -11.26
CA TYR A 97 -2.15 5.38 -11.25
C TYR A 97 -2.19 6.61 -12.17
N PRO A 98 -1.97 7.82 -11.64
CA PRO A 98 -1.79 9.03 -12.43
C PRO A 98 -0.57 8.92 -13.35
N ARG A 99 -0.66 9.51 -14.54
CA ARG A 99 0.35 9.35 -15.59
C ARG A 99 1.74 9.81 -15.13
N GLY A 100 2.74 8.92 -15.21
CA GLY A 100 4.14 9.24 -14.95
C GLY A 100 4.46 9.63 -13.49
N VAL A 101 3.51 9.46 -12.56
CA VAL A 101 3.72 9.84 -11.17
C VAL A 101 4.53 8.80 -10.41
N THR A 102 4.40 7.50 -10.69
CA THR A 102 5.11 6.42 -9.98
C THR A 102 5.61 5.30 -10.91
N THR A 103 6.27 4.29 -10.35
CA THR A 103 6.83 3.14 -11.08
C THR A 103 5.77 2.46 -11.96
N ASN A 104 6.05 2.38 -13.28
CA ASN A 104 5.21 1.78 -14.32
C ASN A 104 3.87 2.49 -14.60
N SER A 105 3.82 3.82 -14.42
CA SER A 105 2.60 4.62 -14.63
C SER A 105 2.54 5.43 -15.94
N ASP A 106 3.40 5.12 -16.94
CA ASP A 106 3.53 5.92 -18.18
C ASP A 106 2.24 6.02 -19.02
N GLY A 107 1.30 5.09 -18.83
CA GLY A 107 -0.04 5.07 -19.43
C GLY A 107 -1.19 5.58 -18.53
N GLY A 108 -0.88 6.31 -17.46
CA GLY A 108 -1.86 6.78 -16.47
C GLY A 108 -2.82 7.90 -16.93
N ILE A 109 -3.68 8.33 -16.01
CA ILE A 109 -4.90 9.10 -16.28
C ILE A 109 -4.67 10.62 -16.35
N GLU A 110 -5.25 11.28 -17.36
CA GLU A 110 -5.29 12.75 -17.50
C GLU A 110 -6.62 13.35 -17.01
N SER A 111 -7.73 12.63 -17.14
CA SER A 111 -9.03 12.99 -16.56
C SER A 111 -9.81 11.76 -16.11
N TYR A 112 -10.31 11.80 -14.88
CA TYR A 112 -11.15 10.73 -14.32
C TYR A 112 -12.53 10.64 -14.97
N GLU A 113 -13.03 11.70 -15.61
CA GLU A 113 -14.37 11.72 -16.23
C GLU A 113 -14.52 10.69 -17.34
N ALA A 114 -13.44 10.42 -18.10
CA ALA A 114 -13.44 9.39 -19.14
C ALA A 114 -13.72 7.98 -18.59
N TYR A 115 -13.49 7.76 -17.29
CA TYR A 115 -13.67 6.48 -16.61
C TYR A 115 -14.97 6.41 -15.81
N TYR A 116 -15.86 7.41 -15.89
CA TYR A 116 -17.13 7.39 -15.16
C TYR A 116 -18.00 6.15 -15.44
N PRO A 117 -18.09 5.64 -16.68
CA PRO A 117 -18.79 4.36 -16.93
C PRO A 117 -18.19 3.18 -16.16
N ILE A 118 -16.87 3.19 -15.93
CA ILE A 118 -16.16 2.17 -15.16
C ILE A 118 -16.51 2.31 -13.67
N PHE A 119 -16.47 3.53 -13.14
CA PHE A 119 -16.80 3.80 -11.74
C PHE A 119 -18.26 3.53 -11.41
N GLU A 120 -19.17 3.79 -12.36
CA GLU A 120 -20.58 3.41 -12.24
C GLU A 120 -20.71 1.89 -12.11
N ALA A 121 -20.08 1.11 -13.00
CA ALA A 121 -20.09 -0.35 -12.92
C ALA A 121 -19.46 -0.88 -11.62
N MET A 122 -18.34 -0.30 -11.19
CA MET A 122 -17.69 -0.65 -9.91
C MET A 122 -18.63 -0.37 -8.73
N GLN A 123 -19.34 0.75 -8.75
CA GLN A 123 -20.31 1.12 -7.72
C GLN A 123 -21.51 0.15 -7.69
N GLU A 124 -21.99 -0.30 -8.84
CA GLU A 124 -23.10 -1.26 -8.95
C GLU A 124 -22.75 -2.63 -8.36
N VAL A 125 -21.52 -3.09 -8.58
CA VAL A 125 -21.05 -4.40 -8.13
C VAL A 125 -20.31 -4.37 -6.79
N ASP A 126 -20.24 -3.19 -6.14
CA ASP A 126 -19.53 -2.95 -4.88
C ASP A 126 -18.03 -3.30 -4.92
N MET A 127 -17.36 -2.96 -6.02
CA MET A 127 -15.91 -3.08 -6.17
C MET A 127 -15.19 -1.84 -5.62
N VAL A 128 -13.95 -2.00 -5.13
CA VAL A 128 -13.17 -0.90 -4.53
C VAL A 128 -12.33 -0.16 -5.58
N LEU A 129 -12.36 1.17 -5.56
CA LEU A 129 -11.45 2.04 -6.31
C LEU A 129 -10.28 2.48 -5.42
N ASN A 130 -9.07 2.08 -5.78
CA ASN A 130 -7.85 2.48 -5.09
C ASN A 130 -7.16 3.61 -5.86
N LEU A 131 -6.79 4.69 -5.18
CA LEU A 131 -6.20 5.87 -5.80
C LEU A 131 -4.77 6.06 -5.32
N HIS A 132 -3.79 6.01 -6.22
CA HIS A 132 -2.53 6.71 -6.00
C HIS A 132 -2.82 8.21 -6.13
N GLY A 133 -3.08 8.87 -5.01
CA GLY A 133 -3.65 10.22 -5.00
C GLY A 133 -2.64 11.34 -5.16
N GLU A 134 -1.94 11.40 -6.29
CA GLU A 134 -1.05 12.52 -6.64
C GLU A 134 -1.37 13.01 -8.06
N VAL A 135 -1.17 14.29 -8.36
CA VAL A 135 -1.20 14.78 -9.75
C VAL A 135 0.22 14.81 -10.34
N PRO A 136 0.36 14.67 -11.67
CA PRO A 136 1.66 14.84 -12.33
C PRO A 136 2.32 16.18 -11.99
N SER A 137 3.64 16.18 -11.81
CA SER A 137 4.38 17.41 -11.55
C SER A 137 4.30 18.36 -12.76
N ASP A 138 4.07 19.63 -12.48
CA ASP A 138 3.96 20.70 -13.48
C ASP A 138 4.51 22.00 -12.90
N ALA A 139 5.73 22.35 -13.33
CA ALA A 139 6.41 23.54 -12.87
C ALA A 139 5.66 24.85 -13.21
N LYS A 140 4.86 24.88 -14.30
CA LYS A 140 4.10 26.08 -14.69
C LYS A 140 2.97 26.38 -13.70
N ASN A 141 2.39 25.33 -13.12
CA ASN A 141 1.30 25.41 -12.17
C ASN A 141 1.75 25.21 -10.71
N ASN A 142 3.07 25.26 -10.45
CA ASN A 142 3.68 25.03 -9.14
C ASN A 142 3.24 23.68 -8.51
N ILE A 143 3.20 22.62 -9.32
CA ILE A 143 2.91 21.27 -8.87
C ILE A 143 4.23 20.50 -8.80
N HIS A 144 4.54 20.00 -7.61
CA HIS A 144 5.77 19.27 -7.31
C HIS A 144 5.50 18.16 -6.29
N VAL A 145 6.44 17.25 -6.09
CA VAL A 145 6.26 16.06 -5.23
C VAL A 145 5.78 16.35 -3.80
N LEU A 146 6.07 17.54 -3.27
CA LEU A 146 5.60 17.94 -1.93
C LEU A 146 4.10 18.28 -1.88
N ASN A 147 3.53 18.88 -2.94
CA ASN A 147 2.12 19.30 -2.95
C ASN A 147 1.23 18.50 -3.91
N ALA A 148 1.79 17.58 -4.71
CA ALA A 148 1.04 16.76 -5.66
C ALA A 148 -0.13 15.98 -5.03
N GLU A 149 0.03 15.49 -3.79
CA GLU A 149 -1.06 14.81 -3.06
C GLU A 149 -2.19 15.78 -2.69
N VAL A 150 -1.84 16.98 -2.21
CA VAL A 150 -2.83 18.00 -1.84
C VAL A 150 -3.61 18.46 -3.07
N GLN A 151 -2.91 18.65 -4.19
CA GLN A 151 -3.52 19.04 -5.46
C GLN A 151 -4.40 17.94 -6.06
N PHE A 152 -4.29 16.70 -5.61
CA PHE A 152 -5.17 15.60 -6.02
C PHE A 152 -6.53 15.61 -5.29
N LEU A 153 -6.61 16.16 -4.07
CA LEU A 153 -7.80 16.08 -3.22
C LEU A 153 -9.11 16.60 -3.87
N PRO A 154 -9.10 17.64 -4.73
CA PRO A 154 -10.30 18.01 -5.50
C PRO A 154 -10.87 16.88 -6.36
N HIS A 155 -10.02 16.00 -6.91
CA HIS A 155 -10.46 14.82 -7.65
C HIS A 155 -11.14 13.79 -6.74
N LEU A 156 -10.60 13.57 -5.53
CA LEU A 156 -11.23 12.69 -4.53
C LEU A 156 -12.65 13.18 -4.20
N PHE A 157 -12.81 14.47 -3.92
CA PHE A 157 -14.11 15.04 -3.61
C PHE A 157 -15.08 14.92 -4.78
N LYS A 158 -14.61 15.19 -6.01
CA LYS A 158 -15.43 15.07 -7.22
C LYS A 158 -15.88 13.62 -7.46
N LEU A 159 -14.98 12.65 -7.31
CA LEU A 159 -15.30 11.22 -7.43
C LEU A 159 -16.30 10.78 -6.36
N HIS A 160 -16.07 11.15 -5.10
CA HIS A 160 -16.98 10.82 -4.00
C HIS A 160 -18.38 11.43 -4.20
N ALA A 161 -18.46 12.68 -4.67
CA ALA A 161 -19.74 13.34 -4.96
C ALA A 161 -20.49 12.70 -6.13
N ALA A 162 -19.76 12.30 -7.19
CA ALA A 162 -20.36 11.64 -8.36
C ALA A 162 -20.79 10.20 -8.07
N PHE A 163 -20.05 9.47 -7.23
CA PHE A 163 -20.27 8.07 -6.91
C PHE A 163 -20.35 7.84 -5.38
N PRO A 164 -21.41 8.32 -4.71
CA PRO A 164 -21.49 8.33 -3.25
C PRO A 164 -21.50 6.92 -2.62
N ARG A 165 -21.86 5.87 -3.39
CA ARG A 165 -21.85 4.48 -2.93
C ARG A 165 -20.55 3.74 -3.29
N LEU A 166 -19.72 4.28 -4.19
CA LEU A 166 -18.47 3.65 -4.57
C LEU A 166 -17.51 3.67 -3.38
N ARG A 167 -16.99 2.51 -3.01
CA ARG A 167 -15.92 2.41 -2.01
C ARG A 167 -14.61 2.90 -2.62
N ILE A 168 -14.01 3.92 -2.03
CA ILE A 168 -12.77 4.55 -2.50
C ILE A 168 -11.73 4.47 -1.38
N VAL A 169 -10.50 4.07 -1.73
CA VAL A 169 -9.34 4.15 -0.84
C VAL A 169 -8.36 5.17 -1.42
N LEU A 170 -8.11 6.25 -0.68
CA LEU A 170 -6.94 7.10 -0.92
C LEU A 170 -5.72 6.38 -0.35
N GLU A 171 -4.92 5.78 -1.23
CA GLU A 171 -3.80 4.95 -0.81
C GLU A 171 -2.67 5.77 -0.18
N HIS A 172 -1.92 5.15 0.73
CA HIS A 172 -0.63 5.60 1.29
C HIS A 172 -0.53 7.12 1.50
N ALA A 173 -1.47 7.68 2.28
CA ALA A 173 -1.51 9.13 2.49
C ALA A 173 -0.25 9.64 3.22
N THR A 174 0.22 10.80 2.79
CA THR A 174 1.47 11.40 3.28
C THR A 174 1.32 12.79 3.86
N THR A 175 0.13 13.40 3.76
CA THR A 175 -0.14 14.77 4.20
C THR A 175 -1.25 14.85 5.24
N ARG A 176 -1.20 15.87 6.09
CA ARG A 176 -2.33 16.25 6.96
C ARG A 176 -3.59 16.52 6.14
N ALA A 177 -3.46 17.17 4.99
CA ALA A 177 -4.58 17.51 4.13
C ALA A 177 -5.34 16.27 3.63
N ALA A 178 -4.64 15.19 3.30
CA ALA A 178 -5.26 13.93 2.91
C ALA A 178 -6.06 13.29 4.06
N ILE A 179 -5.53 13.34 5.28
CA ILE A 179 -6.26 12.87 6.48
C ILE A 179 -7.56 13.65 6.66
N GLU A 180 -7.50 14.99 6.63
CA GLU A 180 -8.68 15.83 6.79
C GLU A 180 -9.69 15.64 5.64
N ALA A 181 -9.21 15.48 4.41
CA ALA A 181 -10.06 15.22 3.26
C ALA A 181 -10.85 13.92 3.43
N VAL A 182 -10.20 12.81 3.81
CA VAL A 182 -10.87 11.52 4.04
C VAL A 182 -11.83 11.57 5.22
N LYS A 183 -11.52 12.34 6.28
CA LYS A 183 -12.45 12.58 7.40
C LYS A 183 -13.71 13.33 6.95
N SER A 184 -13.56 14.30 6.05
CA SER A 184 -14.67 15.10 5.52
C SER A 184 -15.56 14.38 4.50
N CYS A 185 -15.08 13.30 3.89
CA CYS A 185 -15.86 12.45 3.01
C CYS A 185 -16.81 11.51 3.79
N GLY A 186 -17.77 10.93 3.07
CA GLY A 186 -18.69 9.93 3.59
C GLY A 186 -18.05 8.58 3.96
N PRO A 187 -18.83 7.64 4.50
CA PRO A 187 -18.32 6.37 5.04
C PRO A 187 -17.72 5.44 3.98
N THR A 188 -17.95 5.72 2.69
CA THR A 188 -17.42 4.96 1.55
C THR A 188 -15.98 5.34 1.20
N VAL A 189 -15.40 6.36 1.83
CA VAL A 189 -14.02 6.79 1.59
C VAL A 189 -13.13 6.43 2.77
N ALA A 190 -12.10 5.65 2.51
CA ALA A 190 -11.07 5.23 3.45
C ALA A 190 -9.67 5.59 2.96
N CYS A 191 -8.67 5.28 3.78
CA CYS A 191 -7.28 5.58 3.50
C CYS A 191 -6.36 4.50 4.07
N THR A 192 -5.35 4.12 3.29
CA THR A 192 -4.24 3.32 3.82
C THR A 192 -3.09 4.21 4.27
N ILE A 193 -2.41 3.80 5.33
CA ILE A 193 -1.18 4.45 5.83
C ILE A 193 -0.09 3.39 5.91
N THR A 194 1.10 3.72 5.40
CA THR A 194 2.24 2.81 5.41
C THR A 194 3.00 2.87 6.73
N ALA A 195 3.75 1.81 7.04
CA ALA A 195 4.66 1.82 8.19
C ALA A 195 5.78 2.86 8.02
N HIS A 196 6.28 3.05 6.80
CA HIS A 196 7.42 3.93 6.55
C HIS A 196 7.03 5.42 6.58
N HIS A 197 5.80 5.81 6.19
CA HIS A 197 5.34 7.20 6.33
C HIS A 197 5.04 7.60 7.78
N LEU A 198 4.78 6.63 8.67
CA LEU A 198 4.72 6.88 10.11
C LEU A 198 6.10 7.08 10.76
N ALA A 199 7.18 6.71 10.05
CA ALA A 199 8.56 6.84 10.51
C ALA A 199 9.29 8.02 9.87
N LEU A 200 9.15 8.20 8.56
CA LEU A 200 9.97 9.10 7.75
C LEU A 200 9.38 10.51 7.64
N ILE A 201 10.27 11.48 7.49
CA ILE A 201 10.00 12.84 7.02
C ILE A 201 10.88 13.14 5.80
N VAL A 202 10.74 14.34 5.23
CA VAL A 202 11.52 14.82 4.07
C VAL A 202 13.02 14.64 4.21
N ASP A 203 13.57 14.93 5.40
CA ASP A 203 14.99 14.82 5.70
C ASP A 203 15.51 13.38 5.64
N ASP A 204 14.65 12.38 5.85
CA ASP A 204 15.07 10.99 5.90
C ASP A 204 15.30 10.39 4.51
N TRP A 205 14.74 10.98 3.45
CA TRP A 205 14.93 10.52 2.07
C TRP A 205 15.71 11.51 1.21
N ALA A 206 15.84 12.77 1.63
CA ALA A 206 16.70 13.75 0.97
C ALA A 206 18.16 13.26 1.00
N GLY A 207 18.64 12.77 -0.15
CA GLY A 207 19.98 12.18 -0.27
C GLY A 207 20.09 10.72 0.19
N GLN A 208 18.99 10.09 0.63
CA GLN A 208 18.93 8.69 1.00
C GLN A 208 17.92 7.95 0.12
N SER A 209 18.39 7.46 -1.03
CA SER A 209 17.54 6.84 -2.05
C SER A 209 16.81 5.58 -1.54
N TRP A 210 17.34 4.89 -0.54
CA TRP A 210 16.66 3.73 0.08
C TRP A 210 15.35 4.10 0.79
N ASN A 211 15.20 5.36 1.22
CA ASN A 211 13.99 5.89 1.83
C ASN A 211 13.11 6.67 0.81
N PHE A 212 13.52 6.76 -0.45
CA PHE A 212 12.72 7.39 -1.50
C PHE A 212 11.59 6.46 -1.96
N CYS A 213 10.36 6.93 -1.82
CA CYS A 213 9.10 6.30 -2.25
C CYS A 213 8.16 7.36 -2.85
N LYS A 214 6.98 6.94 -3.31
CA LYS A 214 5.94 7.84 -3.77
C LYS A 214 4.58 7.45 -3.20
N PRO A 215 3.81 8.40 -2.64
CA PRO A 215 4.18 9.80 -2.43
C PRO A 215 5.38 9.93 -1.47
N VAL A 216 6.19 10.96 -1.65
CA VAL A 216 7.37 11.16 -0.79
C VAL A 216 6.93 11.43 0.65
N ALA A 217 7.72 11.00 1.64
CA ALA A 217 7.48 11.42 3.02
C ALA A 217 7.60 12.95 3.14
N LYS A 218 6.70 13.60 3.87
CA LYS A 218 6.52 15.05 3.86
C LYS A 218 7.10 15.70 5.12
N TYR A 219 6.48 16.77 5.62
CA TYR A 219 7.00 17.51 6.76
C TYR A 219 6.73 16.77 8.08
N PRO A 220 7.46 17.09 9.16
CA PRO A 220 7.20 16.53 10.48
C PRO A 220 5.74 16.66 10.91
N GLU A 221 5.11 17.76 10.53
CA GLU A 221 3.74 18.09 10.89
C GLU A 221 2.71 17.22 10.15
N ASP A 222 3.04 16.71 8.96
CA ASP A 222 2.26 15.73 8.22
C ASP A 222 2.40 14.35 8.88
N ARG A 223 3.62 13.93 9.20
CA ARG A 223 3.87 12.66 9.92
C ARG A 223 3.11 12.62 11.25
N GLU A 224 3.10 13.72 12.00
CA GLU A 224 2.33 13.79 13.25
C GLU A 224 0.81 13.75 13.01
N ALA A 225 0.29 14.25 11.89
CA ALA A 225 -1.11 14.07 11.53
C ALA A 225 -1.43 12.59 11.22
N LEU A 226 -0.55 11.90 10.48
CA LEU A 226 -0.67 10.45 10.24
C LEU A 226 -0.66 9.67 11.56
N ARG A 227 0.27 9.98 12.47
CA ARG A 227 0.33 9.35 13.80
C ARG A 227 -0.89 9.69 14.66
N GLY A 228 -1.38 10.93 14.58
CA GLY A 228 -2.57 11.41 15.29
C GLY A 228 -3.80 10.59 14.94
N ILE A 229 -4.06 10.35 13.64
CA ILE A 229 -5.23 9.58 13.22
C ILE A 229 -5.15 8.10 13.63
N ILE A 230 -3.94 7.54 13.72
CA ILE A 230 -3.74 6.18 14.28
C ILE A 230 -4.04 6.17 15.77
N ARG A 231 -3.58 7.16 16.55
CA ARG A 231 -3.91 7.28 17.99
C ARG A 231 -5.42 7.40 18.22
N GLU A 232 -6.13 8.11 17.34
CA GLU A 232 -7.60 8.21 17.38
C GLU A 232 -8.28 6.84 17.21
N GLY A 233 -7.63 5.87 16.55
CA GLY A 233 -8.21 4.56 16.25
C GLY A 233 -9.35 4.65 15.23
N HIS A 234 -9.26 5.59 14.29
CA HIS A 234 -10.34 5.87 13.35
C HIS A 234 -10.50 4.73 12.33
N PRO A 235 -11.69 4.10 12.19
CA PRO A 235 -11.85 2.82 11.48
C PRO A 235 -11.72 2.90 9.95
N ARG A 236 -11.65 4.10 9.39
CA ARG A 236 -11.39 4.33 7.94
C ARG A 236 -9.90 4.51 7.60
N PHE A 237 -9.00 4.39 8.58
CA PHE A 237 -7.55 4.44 8.38
C PHE A 237 -6.95 3.12 8.81
N PHE A 238 -6.37 2.39 7.86
CA PHE A 238 -5.84 1.04 8.10
C PHE A 238 -4.53 0.82 7.35
N LEU A 239 -3.84 -0.28 7.68
CA LEU A 239 -2.53 -0.58 7.11
C LEU A 239 -2.66 -0.95 5.62
N GLY A 240 -1.88 -0.26 4.81
CA GLY A 240 -1.44 -0.75 3.50
C GLY A 240 0.06 -0.47 3.42
N SER A 241 0.87 -1.50 3.25
CA SER A 241 2.31 -1.37 3.47
C SER A 241 3.02 -0.56 2.39
N ASP A 242 2.47 -0.59 1.18
CA ASP A 242 3.15 -0.21 -0.06
C ASP A 242 4.57 -0.79 -0.12
N SER A 243 4.71 -2.04 0.33
CA SER A 243 5.98 -2.75 0.26
C SER A 243 6.33 -2.95 -1.20
N ALA A 244 7.30 -2.18 -1.66
CA ALA A 244 7.67 -2.02 -3.06
C ALA A 244 9.16 -2.35 -3.25
N PRO A 245 9.51 -3.65 -3.34
CA PRO A 245 10.90 -4.08 -3.48
C PRO A 245 11.49 -3.68 -4.83
N HIS A 246 12.76 -3.27 -4.78
CA HIS A 246 13.60 -2.96 -5.93
C HIS A 246 15.02 -3.51 -5.70
N PRO A 247 15.70 -4.00 -6.75
CA PRO A 247 17.07 -4.47 -6.64
C PRO A 247 18.02 -3.31 -6.29
N PRO A 248 19.14 -3.56 -5.60
CA PRO A 248 20.07 -2.53 -5.16
C PRO A 248 20.52 -1.58 -6.24
N HIS A 249 20.86 -2.06 -7.43
CA HIS A 249 21.32 -1.21 -8.53
C HIS A 249 20.29 -0.14 -8.93
N ALA A 250 18.99 -0.43 -8.82
CA ALA A 250 17.92 0.51 -9.13
C ALA A 250 17.68 1.54 -8.00
N LYS A 251 18.15 1.25 -6.77
CA LYS A 251 18.07 2.16 -5.62
C LYS A 251 19.35 2.97 -5.43
N SER A 252 20.52 2.37 -5.60
CA SER A 252 21.83 2.98 -5.35
C SER A 252 22.33 3.88 -6.49
N THR A 253 21.67 3.85 -7.65
CA THR A 253 22.15 4.55 -8.84
C THR A 253 21.09 5.51 -9.35
N SER A 254 21.43 6.80 -9.39
CA SER A 254 20.76 7.79 -10.24
C SER A 254 21.77 8.30 -11.26
N THR A 255 21.41 8.30 -12.53
CA THR A 255 22.21 8.91 -13.60
C THR A 255 21.55 10.23 -14.02
N PRO A 256 22.24 11.10 -14.79
CA PRO A 256 21.60 12.30 -15.36
C PRO A 256 20.35 12.03 -16.20
N SER A 257 20.18 10.80 -16.69
CA SER A 257 19.06 10.38 -17.54
C SER A 257 18.08 9.40 -16.87
N SER A 258 18.38 8.90 -15.67
CA SER A 258 17.59 7.88 -14.98
C SER A 258 17.55 8.14 -13.48
N PRO A 259 16.39 8.47 -12.90
CA PRO A 259 16.26 8.61 -11.45
C PRO A 259 16.37 7.24 -10.76
N CYS A 260 16.60 7.25 -9.44
CA CYS A 260 16.47 6.04 -8.63
C CYS A 260 15.02 5.58 -8.55
N ALA A 261 14.81 4.28 -8.34
CA ALA A 261 13.48 3.70 -8.20
C ALA A 261 12.80 4.14 -6.89
N ALA A 262 11.53 4.54 -6.99
CA ALA A 262 10.68 4.83 -5.85
C ALA A 262 10.07 3.55 -5.29
N GLY A 263 10.25 3.31 -3.99
CA GLY A 263 9.66 2.19 -3.27
C GLY A 263 10.49 1.79 -2.06
N ILE A 264 9.82 1.38 -0.99
CA ILE A 264 10.44 0.92 0.26
C ILE A 264 9.97 -0.51 0.51
N TYR A 265 10.91 -1.38 0.87
CA TYR A 265 10.63 -2.80 1.05
C TYR A 265 10.43 -3.15 2.53
N THR A 266 9.19 -3.39 2.97
CA THR A 266 8.84 -3.61 4.38
C THR A 266 8.28 -5.00 4.69
N SER A 267 7.77 -5.73 3.68
CA SER A 267 7.06 -7.01 3.85
C SER A 267 7.70 -7.96 4.88
N PRO A 268 9.00 -8.32 4.83
CA PRO A 268 9.57 -9.35 5.71
C PRO A 268 9.60 -8.97 7.19
N ILE A 269 9.41 -7.70 7.52
CA ILE A 269 9.47 -7.17 8.89
C ILE A 269 8.21 -6.37 9.27
N LEU A 270 7.15 -6.43 8.46
CA LEU A 270 6.08 -5.42 8.48
C LEU A 270 5.36 -5.34 9.83
N LEU A 271 4.90 -6.44 10.42
CA LEU A 271 4.14 -6.38 11.68
C LEU A 271 5.03 -5.96 12.86
N PRO A 272 6.25 -6.51 13.05
CA PRO A 272 7.24 -5.97 13.99
C PRO A 272 7.52 -4.48 13.81
N LEU A 273 7.69 -4.02 12.56
CA LEU A 273 7.96 -2.63 12.22
C LEU A 273 6.78 -1.73 12.63
N VAL A 274 5.55 -2.13 12.32
CA VAL A 274 4.35 -1.36 12.70
C VAL A 274 4.20 -1.32 14.22
N ALA A 275 4.40 -2.44 14.92
CA ALA A 275 4.34 -2.48 16.38
C ALA A 275 5.39 -1.56 17.02
N ASP A 276 6.64 -1.61 16.56
CA ASP A 276 7.71 -0.73 17.04
C ASP A 276 7.40 0.75 16.79
N THR A 277 6.89 1.05 15.60
CA THR A 277 6.49 2.41 15.22
C THR A 277 5.34 2.91 16.11
N LEU A 278 4.26 2.15 16.28
CA LEU A 278 3.11 2.53 17.13
C LEU A 278 3.49 2.68 18.60
N ASP A 279 4.34 1.79 19.13
CA ASP A 279 4.86 1.86 20.49
C ASP A 279 5.66 3.16 20.71
N SER A 280 6.45 3.59 19.72
CA SER A 280 7.27 4.82 19.80
C SER A 280 6.47 6.10 20.02
N PHE A 281 5.17 6.10 19.68
CA PHE A 281 4.27 7.24 19.84
C PHE A 281 3.05 6.93 20.71
N GLY A 282 3.06 5.81 21.45
CA GLY A 282 2.05 5.47 22.45
C GLY A 282 0.70 5.04 21.88
N ALA A 283 0.68 4.36 20.74
CA ALA A 283 -0.54 3.89 20.06
C ALA A 283 -0.57 2.36 19.85
N LEU A 284 0.24 1.62 20.59
CA LEU A 284 0.34 0.16 20.44
C LEU A 284 -0.99 -0.57 20.68
N ASP A 285 -1.86 -0.01 21.52
CA ASP A 285 -3.22 -0.51 21.76
C ASP A 285 -4.11 -0.44 20.50
N LYS A 286 -3.73 0.36 19.50
CA LYS A 286 -4.44 0.49 18.22
C LYS A 286 -3.96 -0.53 17.17
N LEU A 287 -2.91 -1.29 17.46
CA LEU A 287 -2.32 -2.23 16.51
C LEU A 287 -3.34 -3.22 15.92
N PRO A 288 -4.20 -3.90 16.70
CA PRO A 288 -5.13 -4.89 16.14
C PRO A 288 -6.13 -4.29 15.14
N GLY A 289 -6.68 -3.11 15.46
CA GLY A 289 -7.60 -2.41 14.57
C GLY A 289 -6.91 -1.96 13.29
N PHE A 290 -5.75 -1.32 13.41
CA PHE A 290 -5.01 -0.74 12.29
C PHE A 290 -4.54 -1.78 11.28
N VAL A 291 -4.02 -2.93 11.73
CA VAL A 291 -3.42 -3.94 10.84
C VAL A 291 -4.36 -5.09 10.48
N SER A 292 -5.62 -5.05 10.93
CA SER A 292 -6.60 -6.10 10.66
C SER A 292 -8.02 -5.55 10.58
N ASP A 293 -8.65 -5.25 11.73
CA ASP A 293 -10.11 -5.14 11.82
C ASP A 293 -10.69 -4.06 10.88
N PHE A 294 -10.04 -2.91 10.80
CA PHE A 294 -10.52 -1.76 10.04
C PHE A 294 -10.52 -2.00 8.53
N GLY A 295 -9.40 -2.49 7.99
CA GLY A 295 -9.32 -2.82 6.57
C GLY A 295 -10.19 -4.01 6.21
N ARG A 296 -10.26 -5.04 7.06
CA ARG A 296 -11.17 -6.18 6.87
C ARG A 296 -12.63 -5.75 6.84
N GLY A 297 -13.02 -4.86 7.75
CA GLY A 297 -14.35 -4.25 7.77
C GLY A 297 -14.64 -3.46 6.49
N PHE A 298 -13.69 -2.64 6.03
CA PHE A 298 -13.85 -1.86 4.81
C PHE A 298 -13.96 -2.75 3.57
N TYR A 299 -13.08 -3.74 3.42
CA TYR A 299 -13.03 -4.66 2.27
C TYR A 299 -14.06 -5.80 2.34
N LYS A 300 -14.76 -5.97 3.46
CA LYS A 300 -15.72 -7.05 3.71
C LYS A 300 -15.10 -8.45 3.66
N CYS A 301 -13.84 -8.57 4.09
CA CYS A 301 -13.11 -9.85 4.17
C CYS A 301 -12.94 -10.29 5.64
N PRO A 302 -13.81 -11.18 6.17
CA PRO A 302 -13.79 -11.56 7.57
C PRO A 302 -12.46 -12.21 7.98
N PRO A 303 -12.03 -12.09 9.25
CA PRO A 303 -10.85 -12.77 9.77
C PRO A 303 -10.90 -14.28 9.51
N ARG A 304 -9.75 -14.88 9.18
CA ARG A 304 -9.65 -16.34 9.02
C ARG A 304 -9.47 -17.01 10.37
N GLU A 305 -10.21 -18.08 10.62
CA GLU A 305 -10.17 -18.80 11.89
C GLU A 305 -8.75 -19.35 12.19
N GLY A 306 -8.31 -19.21 13.44
CA GLY A 306 -7.00 -19.71 13.90
C GLY A 306 -5.79 -18.92 13.40
N LYS A 307 -5.96 -17.85 12.61
CA LYS A 307 -4.86 -17.00 12.15
C LYS A 307 -4.55 -15.94 13.19
N ILE A 308 -3.77 -16.29 14.20
CA ILE A 308 -3.41 -15.39 15.31
C ILE A 308 -1.90 -15.20 15.32
N VAL A 309 -1.47 -13.94 15.31
CA VAL A 309 -0.05 -13.59 15.39
C VAL A 309 0.25 -12.97 16.75
N GLN A 310 1.25 -13.51 17.44
CA GLN A 310 1.71 -12.98 18.72
C GLN A 310 3.05 -12.27 18.55
N LEU A 311 3.12 -11.06 19.10
CA LEU A 311 4.33 -10.26 19.18
C LEU A 311 4.77 -10.15 20.63
N LYS A 312 6.08 -10.16 20.87
CA LYS A 312 6.65 -9.77 22.17
C LYS A 312 7.65 -8.64 22.01
N LYS A 313 7.74 -7.82 23.05
CA LYS A 313 8.80 -6.83 23.19
C LYS A 313 10.11 -7.54 23.53
N VAL A 314 11.19 -7.21 22.84
CA VAL A 314 12.52 -7.80 22.96
C VAL A 314 13.46 -6.79 23.60
N GLU A 315 14.01 -7.12 24.77
CA GLU A 315 15.02 -6.30 25.42
C GLU A 315 16.33 -6.31 24.61
N GLY A 316 16.91 -5.14 24.38
CA GLY A 316 18.07 -4.96 23.50
C GLY A 316 17.76 -4.98 22.00
N GLY A 317 16.50 -5.26 21.62
CA GLY A 317 16.01 -5.23 20.24
C GLY A 317 16.52 -6.39 19.36
N LYS A 318 15.77 -6.68 18.30
CA LYS A 318 16.14 -7.63 17.24
C LYS A 318 16.66 -6.87 16.03
N ARG A 319 17.85 -7.25 15.55
CA ARG A 319 18.44 -6.61 14.37
C ARG A 319 17.68 -7.03 13.10
N VAL A 320 17.32 -6.06 12.28
CA VAL A 320 16.77 -6.29 10.94
C VAL A 320 17.85 -6.87 10.03
N ASP A 321 17.54 -7.96 9.33
CA ASP A 321 18.44 -8.59 8.37
C ASP A 321 18.94 -7.58 7.34
N GLU A 322 20.21 -7.68 6.94
CA GLU A 322 20.79 -6.69 6.04
C GLU A 322 20.22 -6.76 4.62
N LYS A 323 19.88 -7.98 4.18
CA LYS A 323 19.37 -8.30 2.84
C LYS A 323 18.65 -9.65 2.84
N TYR A 324 17.78 -9.83 1.85
CA TYR A 324 17.16 -11.09 1.48
C TYR A 324 17.65 -11.52 0.11
N VAL A 325 18.01 -12.80 -0.06
CA VAL A 325 18.66 -13.33 -1.26
C VAL A 325 17.99 -14.62 -1.72
N GLN A 326 17.75 -14.76 -3.02
CA GLN A 326 17.36 -16.01 -3.66
C GLN A 326 17.91 -16.05 -5.08
N GLY A 327 18.79 -17.01 -5.37
CA GLY A 327 19.53 -17.02 -6.63
C GLY A 327 20.35 -15.74 -6.79
N GLU A 328 20.10 -15.01 -7.88
CA GLU A 328 20.75 -13.72 -8.18
C GLU A 328 19.98 -12.51 -7.62
N ASP A 329 18.75 -12.70 -7.15
CA ASP A 329 17.94 -11.62 -6.60
C ASP A 329 18.41 -11.24 -5.20
N VAL A 330 18.67 -9.95 -5.01
CA VAL A 330 19.03 -9.35 -3.72
C VAL A 330 18.08 -8.20 -3.45
N LEU A 331 17.50 -8.16 -2.26
CA LEU A 331 16.62 -7.08 -1.81
C LEU A 331 17.04 -6.60 -0.42
N ILE A 332 17.05 -5.28 -0.22
CA ILE A 332 17.43 -4.66 1.06
C ILE A 332 16.14 -4.15 1.73
N PRO A 333 15.82 -4.62 2.94
CA PRO A 333 14.63 -4.17 3.66
C PRO A 333 14.81 -2.75 4.22
N PHE A 334 13.68 -2.10 4.45
CA PHE A 334 13.62 -0.89 5.27
C PHE A 334 14.27 -1.15 6.63
N TRP A 335 14.96 -0.14 7.16
CA TRP A 335 15.65 -0.24 8.46
C TRP A 335 16.67 -1.38 8.55
N THR A 336 17.24 -1.82 7.43
CA THR A 336 18.39 -2.73 7.36
C THR A 336 19.42 -2.41 8.46
N GLY A 337 19.79 -3.42 9.25
CA GLY A 337 20.75 -3.29 10.34
C GLY A 337 20.28 -2.54 11.60
N LYS A 338 19.12 -1.87 11.60
CA LYS A 338 18.55 -1.25 12.81
C LYS A 338 17.95 -2.29 13.75
N LEU A 339 17.65 -1.88 14.98
CA LEU A 339 17.00 -2.71 16.00
C LEU A 339 15.50 -2.44 16.01
N LEU A 340 14.70 -3.51 16.01
CA LEU A 340 13.27 -3.50 16.29
C LEU A 340 13.03 -4.03 17.70
N ASN A 341 12.27 -3.31 18.52
CA ASN A 341 11.96 -3.74 19.88
C ASN A 341 10.84 -4.78 19.94
N TRP A 342 10.25 -5.17 18.80
CA TRP A 342 9.18 -6.14 18.71
C TRP A 342 9.56 -7.28 17.78
N GLU A 343 9.16 -8.51 18.12
CA GLU A 343 9.30 -9.66 17.23
C GLU A 343 8.07 -10.57 17.25
N ILE A 344 7.82 -11.23 16.11
CA ILE A 344 6.83 -12.31 16.01
C ILE A 344 7.37 -13.54 16.72
N VAL A 345 6.57 -14.14 17.60
CA VAL A 345 6.90 -15.38 18.30
C VAL A 345 6.00 -16.56 17.96
N GLN A 346 4.84 -16.28 17.37
CA GLN A 346 3.90 -17.27 16.85
C GLN A 346 3.12 -16.62 15.70
N SER A 347 2.95 -17.33 14.58
CA SER A 347 2.27 -16.85 13.36
C SER A 347 1.64 -17.98 12.57
#